data_AF-A0A958CG54-F1
#
_entry.id   AF-A0A958CG54-F1
#
_cell.length_a   1.000
_cell.length_b   1.000
_cell.length_c   1.000
_cell.angle_alpha   90.00
_cell.angle_beta   90.00
_cell.angle_gamma   90.00
#
_symmetry.space_group_name_H-M   'P 1'
#
loop_
_entity.id
_entity.type
_entity.pdbx_description
1 polymer ?
#
loop_
_entity_poly.entity_id
_entity_poly.type
_entity_poly.pdbx_seq_one_letter_code
_entity_poly.pdbx_strand_id
1 'polypeptide(L)'
;MDLDFLAHLPAQRDLLERVLACYTADERVLGLMLYGSLAQGEGDEFSDIDLNVVTDPPHHADLLAEAPVTAGSFGRLLYNFRGASDEPTQFYA
;
A
#
# COMPACT_ATOMS: atom_id res chain seq x y z
N MET A 1 11.14 -5.32 -7.05
CA MET A 1 10.54 -6.47 -6.36
C MET A 1 9.96 -7.37 -7.43
N ASP A 2 10.16 -8.68 -7.33
CA ASP A 2 9.52 -9.63 -8.25
C ASP A 2 8.06 -9.84 -7.81
N LEU A 3 7.11 -9.61 -8.73
CA LEU A 3 5.67 -9.73 -8.50
C LEU A 3 5.05 -10.84 -9.37
N ASP A 4 5.84 -11.82 -9.82
CA ASP A 4 5.35 -12.88 -10.69
C ASP A 4 4.28 -13.77 -10.05
N PHE A 5 4.16 -13.78 -8.71
CA PHE A 5 3.03 -14.41 -8.02
C PHE A 5 1.68 -13.76 -8.37
N LEU A 6 1.67 -12.53 -8.89
CA LEU A 6 0.50 -11.81 -9.40
C LEU A 6 0.38 -11.87 -10.93
N ALA A 7 1.11 -12.74 -11.63
CA ALA A 7 1.04 -12.83 -13.11
C ALA A 7 -0.38 -13.13 -13.63
N HIS A 8 -1.23 -13.74 -12.80
CA HIS A 8 -2.63 -14.03 -13.11
C HIS A 8 -3.60 -12.86 -12.79
N LEU A 9 -3.10 -11.78 -12.19
CA LEU A 9 -3.84 -10.59 -11.77
C LEU A 9 -3.18 -9.31 -12.33
N PRO A 10 -3.25 -9.07 -13.65
CA PRO A 10 -2.49 -8.00 -14.29
C PRO A 10 -2.86 -6.60 -13.79
N ALA A 11 -4.13 -6.33 -13.46
CA ALA A 11 -4.55 -5.03 -12.96
C ALA A 11 -3.96 -4.73 -11.57
N GLN A 12 -3.99 -5.72 -10.67
CA GLN A 12 -3.41 -5.63 -9.33
C GLN A 12 -1.88 -5.53 -9.40
N ARG A 13 -1.24 -6.32 -10.27
CA ARG A 13 0.21 -6.24 -10.52
C ARG A 13 0.61 -4.83 -10.95
N ASP A 14 -0.04 -4.30 -11.98
CA ASP A 14 0.27 -2.97 -12.52
C ASP A 14 0.07 -1.86 -11.48
N LEU A 15 -0.99 -1.96 -10.67
CA LEU A 15 -1.24 -1.00 -9.60
C LEU A 15 -0.19 -1.10 -8.49
N LEU A 16 0.14 -2.32 -8.04
CA LEU A 16 1.15 -2.55 -7.02
C LEU A 16 2.53 -2.07 -7.49
N GLU A 17 2.91 -2.29 -8.75
CA GLU A 17 4.17 -1.79 -9.31
C GLU A 17 4.29 -0.27 -9.19
N ARG A 18 3.21 0.48 -9.48
CA ARG A 18 3.20 1.96 -9.31
C ARG A 18 3.28 2.38 -7.85
N VAL A 19 2.55 1.68 -6.97
CA VAL A 19 2.58 1.93 -5.52
C VAL A 19 3.99 1.69 -4.96
N LEU A 20 4.61 0.56 -5.32
CA LEU A 20 5.96 0.22 -4.90
C LEU A 20 6.98 1.24 -5.43
N ALA A 21 6.87 1.66 -6.69
CA ALA A 21 7.77 2.66 -7.27
C ALA A 21 7.71 4.00 -6.51
N CYS A 22 6.52 4.41 -6.08
CA CYS A 22 6.33 5.63 -5.30
C CYS A 22 6.98 5.52 -3.91
N TYR A 23 6.61 4.50 -3.13
CA TYR A 23 7.08 4.39 -1.75
C TYR A 23 8.54 3.96 -1.63
N THR A 24 9.08 3.18 -2.58
CA THR A 24 10.51 2.78 -2.55
C THR A 24 11.42 3.98 -2.85
N ALA A 25 10.92 5.04 -3.49
CA ALA A 25 11.68 6.25 -3.76
C ALA A 25 11.65 7.25 -2.59
N ASP A 26 10.81 7.03 -1.57
CA ASP A 26 10.69 7.91 -0.41
C ASP A 26 11.60 7.43 0.72
N GLU A 27 12.65 8.18 1.02
CA GLU A 27 13.64 7.84 2.06
C GLU A 27 13.03 7.75 3.48
N ARG A 28 11.82 8.30 3.70
CA ARG A 28 11.10 8.18 4.97
C ARG A 28 10.50 6.78 5.16
N VAL A 29 10.31 6.03 4.08
CA VAL A 29 9.72 4.69 4.11
C VAL A 29 10.80 3.65 4.40
N LEU A 30 10.66 2.98 5.55
CA LEU A 30 11.57 1.92 5.99
C LEU A 30 11.24 0.57 5.36
N GLY A 31 9.99 0.37 4.96
CA GLY A 31 9.55 -0.90 4.40
C GLY A 31 8.09 -0.90 3.99
N LEU A 32 7.73 -1.91 3.21
CA LEU A 32 6.38 -2.16 2.72
C LEU A 32 6.02 -3.61 3.01
N MET A 33 4.81 -3.83 3.53
CA MET A 33 4.30 -5.17 3.83
C MET A 33 2.94 -5.37 3.16
N LEU A 34 2.88 -6.32 2.23
CA LEU A 34 1.63 -6.78 1.62
C LEU A 34 0.89 -7.68 2.63
N TYR A 35 -0.41 -7.49 2.78
CA TYR A 35 -1.29 -8.36 3.56
C TYR A 35 -2.54 -8.72 2.74
N GLY A 36 -3.52 -9.37 3.38
CA GLY A 36 -4.78 -9.72 2.73
C GLY A 36 -4.68 -10.90 1.76
N SER A 37 -5.68 -11.04 0.89
CA SER A 37 -5.82 -12.19 -0.01
C SER A 37 -4.64 -12.36 -0.96
N LEU A 38 -4.07 -11.26 -1.46
CA LEU A 38 -2.90 -11.30 -2.34
C LEU A 38 -1.67 -11.89 -1.64
N ALA A 39 -1.44 -11.56 -0.37
CA ALA A 39 -0.32 -12.09 0.40
C ALA A 39 -0.49 -13.58 0.74
N GLN A 40 -1.74 -14.07 0.80
CA GLN A 40 -2.07 -15.47 1.09
C GLN A 40 -2.14 -16.34 -0.17
N GLY A 41 -2.03 -15.76 -1.36
CA GLY A 41 -2.19 -16.48 -2.63
C GLY A 41 -3.65 -16.86 -2.93
N GLU A 42 -4.61 -16.21 -2.27
CA GLU A 42 -6.05 -16.41 -2.44
C GLU A 42 -6.70 -15.28 -3.27
N GLY A 43 -5.89 -14.38 -3.84
CA GLY A 43 -6.34 -13.27 -4.67
C GLY A 43 -7.04 -13.70 -5.96
N ASP A 44 -8.03 -12.93 -6.35
CA ASP A 44 -8.76 -13.06 -7.62
C ASP A 44 -8.98 -11.69 -8.30
N GLU A 45 -9.71 -11.67 -9.41
CA GLU A 45 -9.97 -10.43 -10.17
C GLU A 45 -10.79 -9.39 -9.38
N PHE A 46 -11.46 -9.80 -8.30
CA PHE A 46 -12.27 -8.93 -7.45
C PHE A 46 -11.52 -8.46 -6.20
N SER A 47 -10.33 -9.01 -5.95
CA SER A 47 -9.50 -8.69 -4.80
C SER A 47 -8.88 -7.29 -4.90
N ASP A 48 -8.81 -6.61 -3.76
CA ASP A 48 -8.11 -5.35 -3.57
C ASP A 48 -6.62 -5.54 -3.23
N ILE A 49 -5.94 -4.44 -2.94
CA ILE A 49 -4.54 -4.43 -2.50
C ILE A 49 -4.48 -3.85 -1.10
N ASP A 50 -3.93 -4.65 -0.20
CA ASP A 50 -3.79 -4.39 1.21
C ASP A 50 -2.29 -4.17 1.52
N LEU A 51 -1.87 -2.93 1.81
CA LEU A 51 -0.47 -2.57 2.01
C LEU A 51 -0.24 -1.76 3.28
N ASN A 52 0.70 -2.21 4.11
CA ASN A 52 1.25 -1.44 5.21
C ASN A 52 2.52 -0.72 4.78
N VAL A 53 2.58 0.59 5.03
CA VAL A 53 3.75 1.44 4.83
C VAL A 53 4.41 1.69 6.18
N VAL A 54 5.66 1.24 6.33
CA VAL A 54 6.42 1.34 7.58
C VAL A 54 7.36 2.53 7.50
N THR A 55 7.37 3.34 8.55
CA THR A 55 8.14 4.59 8.65
C THR A 55 8.60 4.79 10.09
N ASP A 56 9.63 5.61 10.29
CA ASP A 56 9.96 6.12 11.62
C ASP A 56 8.84 7.04 12.16
N PRO A 57 8.58 7.06 13.49
CA PRO A 57 7.52 7.85 14.10
C PRO A 57 7.47 9.34 13.72
N PRO A 58 8.60 10.06 13.55
CA PRO A 58 8.58 11.48 13.17
C PRO A 58 7.95 11.75 11.81
N HIS A 59 7.97 10.79 10.89
CA HIS A 59 7.47 10.95 9.52
C HIS A 59 6.03 10.43 9.34
N HIS A 60 5.50 9.69 10.30
CA HIS A 60 4.18 9.05 10.20
C HIS A 60 3.06 10.07 9.94
N ALA A 61 3.04 11.18 10.68
CA ALA A 61 2.00 12.19 10.54
C ALA A 61 2.01 12.86 9.16
N ASP A 62 3.21 13.16 8.64
CA ASP A 62 3.39 13.81 7.34
C ASP A 62 3.00 12.86 6.20
N LEU A 63 3.49 11.61 6.23
CA LEU A 63 3.10 10.58 5.24
C LEU A 63 1.60 10.35 5.21
N LEU A 64 0.94 10.32 6.38
CA LEU A 64 -0.50 10.14 6.47
C LEU A 64 -1.27 11.37 5.94
N ALA A 65 -0.75 12.58 6.17
CA ALA A 65 -1.34 13.81 5.63
C ALA A 65 -1.18 13.91 4.10
N GLU A 66 -0.07 13.40 3.57
CA GLU A 66 0.25 13.37 2.13
C GLU A 66 -0.46 12.24 1.38
N ALA A 67 -0.95 11.21 2.08
CA ALA A 67 -1.55 10.01 1.49
C ALA A 67 -2.58 10.27 0.36
N PRO A 68 -3.48 11.28 0.42
CA PRO A 68 -4.36 11.60 -0.69
C PRO A 68 -3.64 12.03 -1.98
N VAL A 69 -2.57 12.81 -1.85
CA VAL A 69 -1.74 13.24 -2.97
C VAL A 69 -0.95 12.05 -3.52
N THR A 70 -0.35 11.26 -2.62
CA THR A 70 0.38 10.04 -2.97
C THR A 70 -0.51 9.05 -3.71
N ALA A 71 -1.73 8.81 -3.23
CA ALA A 71 -2.70 7.92 -3.89
C ALA A 71 -3.08 8.40 -5.30
N GLY A 72 -3.12 9.72 -5.53
CA GLY A 72 -3.33 10.30 -6.86
C GLY A 72 -2.20 10.01 -7.85
N SER A 73 -1.00 9.65 -7.38
CA SER A 73 0.12 9.27 -8.26
C SER A 73 0.01 7.83 -8.80
N PHE A 74 -0.80 6.98 -8.16
CA PHE A 74 -0.97 5.58 -8.56
C PHE A 74 -1.89 5.42 -9.78
N GLY A 75 -2.67 6.45 -10.11
CA GLY A 75 -3.64 6.45 -11.20
C GLY A 75 -4.78 7.45 -10.96
N ARG A 76 -5.88 7.30 -11.70
CA ARG A 76 -7.07 8.15 -11.53
C ARG A 76 -7.78 7.79 -10.22
N LEU A 77 -7.50 8.55 -9.17
CA LEU A 77 -8.19 8.46 -7.87
C LEU A 77 -9.65 8.92 -8.01
N LEU A 78 -10.60 8.03 -7.72
CA LEU A 78 -12.03 8.34 -7.75
C LEU A 78 -12.56 8.79 -6.39
N TYR A 79 -12.02 8.20 -5.33
CA TYR A 79 -12.44 8.46 -3.95
C TYR A 79 -11.29 8.12 -3.01
N ASN A 80 -11.18 8.88 -1.93
CA ASN A 80 -10.27 8.60 -0.82
C ASN A 80 -10.99 8.91 0.48
N PHE A 81 -10.85 8.00 1.44
CA PHE A 81 -11.31 8.20 2.80
C PHE A 81 -10.18 7.86 3.77
N ARG A 82 -10.14 8.59 4.88
CA ARG A 82 -9.33 8.22 6.03
C ARG A 82 -10.22 7.45 6.99
N GLY A 83 -9.93 6.18 7.21
CA GLY A 83 -10.58 5.41 8.27
C GLY A 83 -10.30 6.04 9.63
N ALA A 84 -11.33 6.20 10.45
CA ALA A 84 -11.16 6.55 11.84
C ALA A 84 -10.82 5.27 12.61
N SER A 85 -9.54 4.95 12.74
CA SER A 85 -9.08 4.05 13.80
C SER A 85 -8.42 4.91 14.87
N ASP A 86 -9.11 5.12 15.98
CA ASP A 86 -8.53 5.77 17.18
C ASP A 86 -7.45 4.89 17.84
N GLU A 87 -7.25 3.67 17.34
CA GLU A 87 -6.22 2.75 17.80
C GLU A 87 -5.20 2.51 16.69
N PRO A 88 -3.89 2.68 16.94
CA PRO A 88 -2.89 2.13 16.03
C PRO A 88 -3.09 0.61 15.99
N THR A 89 -3.17 0.02 14.80
CA THR A 89 -3.12 -1.43 14.62
C THR A 89 -1.76 -1.92 15.11
N GLN A 90 -1.64 -2.18 16.41
CA GLN A 90 -0.44 -2.72 17.01
C GLN A 90 -0.32 -4.17 16.57
N PHE A 91 0.63 -4.45 15.68
CA PHE A 91 1.09 -5.81 15.45
C PHE A 91 1.94 -6.20 16.66
N TYR A 92 1.39 -7.03 17.55
CA TYR A 92 2.21 -7.75 18.52
C TYR A 92 2.99 -8.82 17.75
N ALA A 93 4.32 -8.66 17.71
CA ALA A 93 5.25 -9.70 17.29
C ALA A 93 5.42 -10.77 18.38
#